data_AF-A0A450XJN6-F1
#
_entry.id   AF-A0A450XJN6-F1
#
_cell.length_a   1.000
_cell.length_b   1.000
_cell.length_c   1.000
_cell.angle_alpha   90.00
_cell.angle_beta   90.00
_cell.angle_gamma   90.00
#
_symmetry.space_group_name_H-M   'P 1'
#
loop_
_entity.id
_entity.type
_entity.pdbx_description
1 polymer ?
#
loop_
_entity_poly.entity_id
_entity_poly.type
_entity_poly.pdbx_seq_one_letter_code
_entity_poly.pdbx_strand_id
1 'polypeptide(L)' 'MRLLLDTSAFLGFIAGSGRLDGVTRALMEDFDNELVLSVASLWEMAIKTGLNGAL' A
#
# COMPACT_ATOMS: atom_id res chain seq x y z
N MET A 1 -5.88 15.95 -1.15
CA MET A 1 -5.15 15.69 -2.44
C MET A 1 -5.34 14.24 -2.89
N ARG A 2 -4.90 13.83 -4.09
CA ARG A 2 -4.99 12.41 -4.52
C ARG A 2 -3.62 11.74 -4.55
N LEU A 3 -3.45 10.66 -3.79
CA LEU A 3 -2.16 9.98 -3.57
C LEU A 3 -2.20 8.59 -4.19
N LEU A 4 -1.38 8.35 -5.22
CA LEU A 4 -1.20 7.02 -5.79
C LEU A 4 -0.23 6.22 -4.93
N LEU A 5 -0.71 5.13 -4.38
CA LEU A 5 0.08 4.26 -3.50
C LEU A 5 0.88 3.24 -4.32
N ASP A 6 2.17 3.13 -4.00
CA ASP A 6 2.96 1.95 -4.34
C ASP A 6 2.52 0.75 -3.47
N THR A 7 2.73 -0.46 -3.98
CA THR A 7 2.41 -1.71 -3.27
C THR A 7 3.09 -1.76 -1.89
N SER A 8 4.35 -1.34 -1.77
CA SER A 8 5.09 -1.36 -0.50
C SER A 8 4.55 -0.36 0.53
N ALA A 9 4.13 0.83 0.07
CA ALA A 9 3.52 1.85 0.93
C ALA A 9 2.16 1.40 1.45
N PHE A 10 1.31 0.84 0.57
CA PHE A 10 0.02 0.28 0.94
C PHE A 10 0.14 -0.83 1.99
N LEU A 11 1.00 -1.83 1.73
CA LEU A 11 1.24 -2.94 2.65
C LEU A 11 1.81 -2.45 3.98
N GLY A 12 2.76 -1.52 3.94
CA GLY A 12 3.36 -0.95 5.14
C GLY A 12 2.35 -0.19 6.01
N PHE A 13 1.38 0.47 5.38
CA PHE A 13 0.33 1.23 6.04
C PHE A 13 -0.68 0.32 6.75
N ILE A 14 -1.26 -0.64 6.02
CA ILE A 14 -2.27 -1.54 6.58
C ILE A 14 -1.70 -2.50 7.63
N ALA A 15 -0.42 -2.84 7.53
CA ALA A 15 0.27 -3.68 8.51
C ALA A 15 0.67 -2.91 9.78
N GLY A 16 0.43 -1.59 9.84
CA GLY A 16 0.88 -0.75 10.96
C GLY A 16 2.40 -0.74 11.11
N SER A 17 3.16 -1.03 10.05
CA SER A 17 4.60 -1.19 10.14
C SER A 17 5.31 0.14 10.36
N GLY A 18 6.38 0.15 11.15
CA GLY A 18 7.27 1.30 11.33
C GLY A 18 8.17 1.59 10.12
N ARG A 19 7.95 0.93 8.97
CA ARG A 19 8.74 1.10 7.75
C ARG A 19 8.31 2.29 6.89
N LEU A 20 7.16 2.90 7.20
CA LEU A 20 6.71 4.12 6.55
C LEU A 20 7.42 5.33 7.16
N ASP A 21 7.96 6.18 6.29
CA ASP A 21 8.43 7.50 6.70
C ASP A 21 7.29 8.33 7.32
N GLY A 22 7.64 9.21 8.26
CA GLY A 22 6.68 10.02 9.01
C GLY A 22 5.83 10.93 8.12
N VAL A 23 6.40 11.47 7.04
CA VAL A 23 5.66 12.33 6.09
C VAL A 23 4.65 11.49 5.30
N THR A 24 5.07 10.34 4.78
CA THR A 24 4.19 9.42 4.05
C THR A 24 3.03 8.97 4.91
N ARG A 25 3.30 8.62 6.18
CA ARG A 25 2.26 8.26 7.14
C ARG A 25 1.29 9.41 7.39
N ALA A 26 1.79 10.61 7.66
CA ALA A 26 0.94 11.79 7.90
C ALA A 26 0.04 12.12 6.69
N LEU A 27 0.57 12.03 5.47
CA LEU A 27 -0.20 12.22 4.24
C LEU A 27 -1.28 11.14 4.06
N MET A 28 -1.01 9.90 4.47
CA MET A 28 -1.96 8.79 4.36
C MET A 28 -3.02 8.77 5.46
N GLU A 29 -2.73 9.35 6.64
CA GLU A 29 -3.67 9.45 7.77
C GLU A 29 -4.58 10.69 7.69
N ASP A 30 -4.26 11.64 6.81
CA ASP A 30 -5.09 12.82 6.53
C ASP A 30 -6.30 12.44 5.66
N PHE A 31 -7.49 12.55 6.25
CA PHE A 31 -8.76 12.22 5.60
C PHE A 31 -9.18 13.17 4.46
N ASP A 32 -8.51 14.33 4.31
CA ASP A 32 -8.70 15.19 3.12
C ASP A 32 -7.96 14.62 1.89
N ASN A 33 -7.08 13.63 2.09
CA ASN A 33 -6.41 12.92 1.02
C ASN A 33 -7.20 11.68 0.57
N GLU A 34 -7.40 11.60 -0.74
CA GLU A 34 -7.91 10.41 -1.40
C GLU A 34 -6.74 9.47 -1.71
N LEU A 35 -6.72 8.32 -1.04
CA LEU A 35 -5.75 7.27 -1.30
C LEU A 35 -6.24 6.39 -2.45
N VAL A 36 -5.47 6.33 -3.52
CA VAL A 36 -5.78 5.48 -4.67
C VAL A 36 -4.73 4.40 -4.84
N LEU A 37 -5.18 3.16 -5.04
CA LEU A 37 -4.34 2.01 -5.33
C LEU A 37 -4.62 1.56 -6.75
N SER A 38 -3.57 1.31 -7.54
CA SER A 38 -3.76 0.85 -8.91
C SER A 38 -4.25 -0.61 -8.96
N VAL A 39 -5.06 -0.94 -9.97
CA VAL A 39 -5.46 -2.34 -10.24
C VAL A 39 -4.25 -3.21 -10.57
N ALA A 40 -3.22 -2.65 -11.20
CA ALA A 40 -1.98 -3.38 -11.48
C ALA A 40 -1.24 -3.80 -10.19
N SER A 41 -1.20 -2.92 -9.18
CA SER A 41 -0.66 -3.24 -7.85
C SER A 41 -1.43 -4.39 -7.21
N LEU A 42 -2.76 -4.40 -7.32
CA LEU A 42 -3.61 -5.48 -6.82
C LEU A 42 -3.32 -6.82 -7.52
N TRP A 43 -3.20 -6.81 -8.85
CA TRP A 43 -2.84 -7.99 -9.63
C TRP A 43 -1.46 -8.54 -9.26
N GLU A 44 -0.47 -7.66 -9.09
CA GLU A 44 0.88 -8.05 -8.68
C GLU A 44 0.88 -8.71 -7.29
N MET A 45 0.15 -8.13 -6.33
CA MET A 45 -0.01 -8.72 -5.00
C MET A 45 -0.63 -10.11 -5.09
N ALA A 46 -1.72 -10.28 -5.85
CA ALA A 46 -2.41 -11.56 -6.00
C ALA A 46 -1.48 -12.67 -6.55
N ILE A 47 -0.66 -12.34 -7.56
CA ILE A 47 0.33 -13.28 -8.09
C ILE A 47 1.40 -13.60 -7.05
N LYS A 48 2.00 -12.59 -6.42
CA LYS A 48 3.05 -12.80 -5.41
C LYS A 48 2.55 -13.65 -4.23
N THR A 49 1.30 -13.45 -3.80
CA THR A 49 0.69 -14.27 -2.73
C THR A 49 0.38 -15.68 -3.19
N GLY A 50 -0.09 -15.86 -4.43
CA GLY A 50 -0.38 -17.18 -5.00
C GLY A 50 0.86 -18.03 -5.24
N LEU A 51 1.98 -17.40 -5.62
CA LEU A 51 3.27 -18.09 -5.80
C LEU A 51 3.86 -18.63 -4.49
N ASN A 52 3.48 -18.08 -3.33
CA ASN A 52 3.89 -18.58 -2.01
C ASN A 52 2.97 -19.69 -1.46
N GLY A 53 1.86 -20.02 -2.14
CA GLY A 53 0.88 -21.03 -1.70
C GLY A 53 1.04 -22.41 -2.34
N ALA A 54 2.12 -22.67 -3.08
CA ALA A 54 2.40 -23.93 -3.75
C ALA A 54 3.66 -24.60 -3.18
N LEU A 55 3.62 -25.02 -1.92
CA LEU A 55 4.45 -26.08 -1.33
C LEU A 55 3.64 -26.81 -0.24
#